data_AF-A0A1G6LEH7-F1
#
_entry.id   AF-A0A1G6LEH7-F1
#
_cell.length_a   1.000
_cell.length_b   1.000
_cell.length_c   1.000
_cell.angle_alpha   90.00
_cell.angle_beta   90.00
_cell.angle_gamma   90.00
#
_symmetry.space_group_name_H-M   'P 1'
#
loop_
_entity.id
_entity.type
_entity.pdbx_description
1 polymer ?
#
loop_
_entity_poly.entity_id
_entity_poly.type
_entity_poly.pdbx_seq_one_letter_code
_entity_poly.pdbx_strand_id
1 'polypeptide(L)'
;MRNKKQLPNMNKANPTTFKCSVNKSAVKKRSFSNFIRSVILFLPLLLSGCANADNTNMKDQSLGDKNAIEAQAQQIVSFDSTQLVKTAEMLDEDLYWSIIDKSLKNTNNQEQQEQFLIKEISKLTPKQMIGFRLRTDKLLYDTYNAEMWCAGYIMNGGCSDDGFEYFRNWVISRGKDTYLKAKQNPDNLITQVREDVEYYEFESFWYVALEAFRQKTGENLYDYIDNDHFTTKEGNYPQFKFTWKEEDPESMKKICPRLFEKFEHN
;
A
#
# COMPACT_ATOMS: atom_id res chain seq x y z
N MET A 1 25.20 6.64 47.78
CA MET A 1 23.79 6.23 48.02
C MET A 1 22.86 7.26 47.37
N ARG A 2 21.78 6.78 46.74
CA ARG A 2 20.69 7.53 46.05
C ARG A 2 21.08 8.10 44.67
N ASN A 3 20.30 7.96 43.60
CA ASN A 3 19.16 7.10 43.29
C ASN A 3 19.05 7.11 41.75
N LYS A 4 18.96 5.93 41.13
CA LYS A 4 18.75 5.77 39.68
C LYS A 4 17.38 6.36 39.31
N LYS A 5 17.33 7.33 38.40
CA LYS A 5 16.07 7.75 37.77
C LYS A 5 15.66 6.67 36.76
N GLN A 6 14.55 6.04 37.08
CA GLN A 6 13.89 5.00 36.32
C GLN A 6 13.19 5.65 35.11
N LEU A 7 13.44 5.11 33.92
CA LEU A 7 12.76 5.48 32.67
C LEU A 7 11.24 5.20 32.80
N PRO A 8 10.35 6.06 32.28
CA PRO A 8 8.93 5.74 32.25
C PRO A 8 8.64 4.63 31.25
N ASN A 9 7.95 3.62 31.77
CA ASN A 9 7.46 2.41 31.12
C ASN A 9 6.42 2.78 30.04
N MET A 10 6.79 2.69 28.76
CA MET A 10 5.82 2.70 27.67
C MET A 10 5.13 1.34 27.61
N ASN A 11 4.00 1.22 28.30
CA ASN A 11 3.02 0.19 28.02
C ASN A 11 1.64 0.58 28.56
N LYS A 12 0.64 0.37 27.70
CA LYS A 12 -0.81 0.48 27.91
C LYS A 12 -1.42 1.87 27.68
N ALA A 13 -1.43 2.29 26.41
CA ALA A 13 -2.61 3.01 25.91
C ALA A 13 -3.79 2.01 25.95
N ASN A 14 -4.80 2.34 26.75
CA ASN A 14 -6.06 1.59 26.83
C ASN A 14 -6.75 1.61 25.46
N PRO A 15 -7.02 0.45 24.83
CA PRO A 15 -7.94 0.41 23.72
C PRO A 15 -9.34 0.49 24.32
N THR A 16 -9.97 1.66 24.25
CA THR A 16 -11.42 1.75 24.38
C THR A 16 -12.01 1.13 23.13
N THR A 17 -12.01 -0.20 23.13
CA THR A 17 -12.60 -1.05 22.11
C THR A 17 -14.06 -0.65 21.91
N PHE A 18 -14.39 -0.02 20.78
CA PHE A 18 -15.68 -0.31 20.17
C PHE A 18 -15.61 -1.76 19.72
N LYS A 19 -16.04 -2.67 20.59
CA LYS A 19 -16.42 -4.02 20.14
C LYS A 19 -17.61 -3.83 19.21
N CYS A 20 -17.35 -3.78 17.91
CA CYS A 20 -18.39 -4.06 16.93
C CYS A 20 -18.84 -5.49 17.23
N SER A 21 -20.05 -5.62 17.79
CA SER A 21 -20.69 -6.91 17.99
C SER A 21 -21.02 -7.43 16.60
N VAL A 22 -20.17 -8.32 16.08
CA VAL A 22 -20.46 -9.06 14.85
C VAL A 22 -21.73 -9.86 15.09
N ASN A 23 -22.87 -9.32 14.65
CA ASN A 23 -24.11 -10.05 14.58
C ASN A 23 -24.01 -10.95 13.34
N LYS A 24 -23.52 -12.18 13.53
CA LYS A 24 -23.47 -13.23 12.50
C LYS A 24 -24.89 -13.70 12.19
N SER A 25 -25.66 -12.90 11.46
CA SER A 25 -27.01 -13.28 11.07
C SER A 25 -27.53 -12.52 9.85
N ALA A 26 -26.75 -12.48 8.76
CA ALA A 26 -27.30 -12.39 7.40
C ALA A 26 -26.26 -12.63 6.28
N VAL A 27 -25.23 -13.47 6.47
CA VAL A 27 -24.44 -13.94 5.32
C VAL A 27 -25.19 -15.11 4.68
N LYS A 28 -25.86 -14.82 3.56
CA LYS A 28 -26.49 -15.83 2.70
C LYS A 28 -25.39 -16.79 2.23
N LYS A 29 -25.29 -17.96 2.86
CA LYS A 29 -24.35 -19.04 2.51
C LYS A 29 -24.41 -19.34 1.01
N ARG A 30 -23.44 -18.87 0.24
CA ARG A 30 -23.14 -19.45 -1.08
C ARG A 30 -22.24 -20.66 -0.87
N SER A 31 -22.69 -21.78 -1.43
CA SER A 31 -22.17 -23.13 -1.21
C SER A 31 -20.72 -23.27 -1.68
N PHE A 32 -19.83 -23.69 -0.77
CA PHE A 32 -18.54 -24.27 -1.13
C PHE A 32 -18.75 -25.69 -1.65
N SER A 33 -18.28 -26.00 -2.87
CA SER A 33 -18.00 -27.38 -3.27
C SER A 33 -16.98 -27.42 -4.41
N ASN A 34 -15.95 -28.24 -4.18
CA ASN A 34 -15.05 -28.89 -5.14
C ASN A 34 -13.64 -28.29 -5.32
N PHE A 35 -12.81 -28.53 -4.30
CA PHE A 35 -11.40 -28.88 -4.50
C PHE A 35 -11.24 -30.40 -4.32
N ILE A 36 -10.23 -30.97 -4.99
CA ILE A 36 -9.78 -32.38 -5.02
C ILE A 36 -10.43 -33.27 -6.10
N ARG A 37 -9.74 -33.39 -7.24
CA ARG A 37 -9.32 -34.69 -7.82
C ARG A 37 -8.33 -34.48 -8.98
N SER A 38 -7.26 -35.28 -8.94
CA SER A 38 -6.38 -35.70 -10.05
C SER A 38 -4.94 -35.15 -10.03
N VAL A 39 -4.17 -35.70 -9.09
CA VAL A 39 -2.80 -36.18 -9.36
C VAL A 39 -2.97 -37.62 -9.88
N ILE A 40 -2.25 -37.99 -10.95
CA ILE A 40 -1.62 -39.31 -11.21
C ILE A 40 -1.40 -39.54 -12.73
N LEU A 41 -0.13 -39.89 -13.05
CA LEU A 41 0.43 -40.59 -14.22
C LEU A 41 0.66 -39.81 -15.53
N PHE A 42 1.93 -39.64 -15.88
CA PHE A 42 2.52 -40.35 -17.02
C PHE A 42 4.06 -40.39 -16.89
N LEU A 43 4.58 -41.60 -16.61
CA LEU A 43 5.95 -42.00 -16.86
C LEU A 43 6.02 -42.55 -18.29
N PRO A 44 7.18 -42.45 -18.97
CA PRO A 44 7.64 -43.60 -19.71
C PRO A 44 9.08 -43.97 -19.36
N LEU A 45 9.24 -45.25 -19.02
CA LEU A 45 10.47 -46.02 -19.19
C LEU A 45 10.83 -46.09 -20.68
N LEU A 46 12.10 -45.90 -21.02
CA LEU A 46 12.76 -46.64 -22.11
C LEU A 46 14.21 -46.96 -21.73
N LEU A 47 14.66 -48.08 -22.29
CA LEU A 47 15.76 -48.94 -21.86
C LEU A 47 17.15 -48.49 -22.35
N SER A 48 18.15 -48.91 -21.57
CA SER A 48 19.52 -49.32 -21.90
C SER A 48 20.10 -49.09 -23.31
N GLY A 49 21.18 -48.30 -23.34
CA GLY A 49 22.52 -48.76 -23.73
C GLY A 49 22.82 -49.07 -25.20
N CYS A 50 23.70 -48.27 -25.82
CA CYS A 50 25.06 -48.67 -26.25
C CYS A 50 25.74 -47.53 -27.04
N ALA A 51 27.05 -47.43 -26.85
CA ALA A 51 27.93 -46.44 -27.45
C ALA A 51 28.06 -46.60 -28.98
N ASN A 52 28.27 -45.48 -29.69
CA ASN A 52 29.46 -45.31 -30.52
C ASN A 52 29.67 -43.84 -30.92
N ALA A 53 30.95 -43.52 -31.06
CA ALA A 53 31.48 -42.22 -31.41
C ALA A 53 31.05 -41.79 -32.81
N ASP A 54 30.85 -40.48 -33.01
CA ASP A 54 31.50 -39.81 -34.13
C ASP A 54 31.68 -38.32 -33.88
N ASN A 55 32.82 -37.87 -34.39
CA ASN A 55 33.53 -36.65 -34.13
C ASN A 55 33.07 -35.54 -35.08
N THR A 56 32.48 -34.45 -34.59
CA THR A 56 32.47 -33.16 -35.31
C THR A 56 32.50 -31.97 -34.35
N ASN A 57 33.71 -31.44 -34.19
CA ASN A 57 34.09 -30.04 -34.00
C ASN A 57 32.96 -28.99 -34.14
N MET A 58 32.50 -28.41 -33.03
CA MET A 58 31.86 -27.09 -33.01
C MET A 58 32.37 -26.26 -31.83
N LYS A 59 32.62 -25.00 -32.13
CA LYS A 59 33.44 -24.04 -31.40
C LYS A 59 32.83 -23.64 -30.06
N ASP A 60 33.75 -23.46 -29.12
CA ASP A 60 33.63 -22.68 -27.89
C ASP A 60 32.89 -21.35 -28.13
N GLN A 61 31.73 -21.21 -27.49
CA GLN A 61 31.02 -19.97 -27.23
C GLN A 61 30.54 -20.01 -25.78
N SER A 62 31.47 -19.93 -24.83
CA SER A 62 31.16 -19.75 -23.41
C SER A 62 31.86 -18.52 -22.80
N LEU A 63 31.93 -17.43 -23.54
CA LEU A 63 32.37 -16.12 -23.04
C LEU A 63 31.41 -15.02 -23.51
N GLY A 64 30.15 -15.08 -23.06
CA GLY A 64 29.13 -14.06 -23.37
C GLY A 64 28.24 -13.71 -22.18
N ASP A 65 27.89 -14.69 -21.34
CA ASP A 65 26.82 -14.51 -20.34
C ASP A 65 27.28 -14.21 -18.91
N LYS A 66 28.58 -14.34 -18.59
CA LYS A 66 29.07 -14.02 -17.23
C LYS A 66 29.13 -12.51 -16.98
N ASN A 67 29.44 -11.73 -18.02
CA ASN A 67 29.57 -10.27 -17.90
C ASN A 67 28.22 -9.54 -17.83
N ALA A 68 27.13 -10.13 -18.33
CA ALA A 68 25.79 -9.53 -18.24
C ALA A 68 25.17 -9.69 -16.84
N ILE A 69 25.49 -10.79 -16.15
CA ILE A 69 25.05 -11.06 -14.78
C ILE A 69 25.90 -10.26 -13.78
N GLU A 70 27.21 -10.10 -14.03
CA GLU A 70 28.07 -9.24 -13.20
C GLU A 70 27.79 -7.74 -13.39
N ALA A 71 27.35 -7.30 -14.57
CA ALA A 71 27.01 -5.89 -14.83
C ALA A 71 25.74 -5.41 -14.10
N GLN A 72 24.83 -6.30 -13.71
CA GLN A 72 23.66 -5.94 -12.88
C GLN A 72 23.94 -5.98 -11.38
N ALA A 73 25.03 -6.61 -10.95
CA ALA A 73 25.44 -6.70 -9.53
C ALA A 73 26.36 -5.54 -9.08
N GLN A 74 26.81 -4.67 -9.99
CA GLN A 74 27.87 -3.68 -9.73
C GLN A 74 27.40 -2.21 -9.71
N GLN A 75 26.19 -1.94 -9.19
CA GLN A 75 25.80 -0.57 -8.85
C GLN A 75 25.24 -0.42 -7.43
N ILE A 76 25.80 -1.16 -6.46
CA ILE A 76 25.76 -0.75 -5.06
C ILE A 76 26.99 0.11 -4.83
N VAL A 77 26.92 1.37 -5.27
CA VAL A 77 27.80 2.39 -4.70
C VAL A 77 27.40 2.44 -3.23
N SER A 78 28.32 2.10 -2.31
CA SER A 78 28.03 2.11 -0.87
C SER A 78 27.51 3.50 -0.50
N PHE A 79 26.22 3.59 -0.25
CA PHE A 79 25.59 4.83 0.16
C PHE A 79 26.14 5.21 1.54
N ASP A 80 26.77 6.39 1.64
CA ASP A 80 27.30 6.88 2.91
C ASP A 80 26.15 7.45 3.76
N SER A 81 25.61 6.61 4.65
CA SER A 81 24.51 6.98 5.54
C SER A 81 24.88 8.06 6.57
N THR A 82 26.18 8.36 6.75
CA THR A 82 26.62 9.40 7.70
C THR A 82 26.20 10.81 7.30
N GLN A 83 25.76 11.02 6.06
CA GLN A 83 25.27 12.31 5.56
C GLN A 83 23.75 12.48 5.63
N LEU A 84 22.99 11.45 6.03
CA LEU A 84 21.55 11.55 6.16
C LEU A 84 21.17 12.30 7.44
N VAL A 85 20.46 13.42 7.27
CA VAL A 85 19.92 14.21 8.38
C VAL A 85 18.41 14.00 8.45
N LYS A 86 17.89 13.91 9.67
CA LYS A 86 16.45 13.87 9.91
C LYS A 86 15.75 15.07 9.27
N THR A 87 14.56 14.86 8.71
CA THR A 87 13.79 15.94 8.08
C THR A 87 12.30 15.82 8.34
N ALA A 88 11.64 16.97 8.40
CA ALA A 88 10.18 17.13 8.40
C ALA A 88 9.67 17.73 7.08
N GLU A 89 10.56 17.89 6.10
CA GLU A 89 10.23 18.53 4.82
C GLU A 89 9.48 17.56 3.91
N MET A 90 8.23 17.87 3.64
CA MET A 90 7.44 17.13 2.64
C MET A 90 7.98 17.36 1.24
N LEU A 91 7.87 16.35 0.39
CA LEU A 91 8.16 16.49 -1.04
C LEU A 91 7.25 17.57 -1.63
N ASP A 92 7.76 18.34 -2.59
CA ASP A 92 6.95 19.28 -3.38
C ASP A 92 5.66 18.62 -3.88
N GLU A 93 4.56 19.36 -3.83
CA GLU A 93 3.23 18.80 -4.07
C GLU A 93 3.03 18.40 -5.53
N ASP A 94 3.49 19.24 -6.47
CA ASP A 94 3.31 18.96 -7.88
C ASP A 94 4.22 17.82 -8.33
N LEU A 95 5.42 17.70 -7.76
CA LEU A 95 6.27 16.52 -7.96
C LEU A 95 5.63 15.25 -7.38
N TYR A 96 5.07 15.30 -6.17
CA TYR A 96 4.37 14.16 -5.57
C TYR A 96 3.24 13.66 -6.48
N TRP A 97 2.34 14.56 -6.89
CA TRP A 97 1.23 14.19 -7.76
C TRP A 97 1.67 13.77 -9.16
N SER A 98 2.75 14.34 -9.68
CA SER A 98 3.33 13.89 -10.96
C SER A 98 3.80 12.43 -10.91
N ILE A 99 4.36 11.98 -9.78
CA ILE A 99 4.76 10.58 -9.60
C ILE A 99 3.53 9.65 -9.59
N ILE A 100 2.46 10.03 -8.87
CA ILE A 100 1.21 9.26 -8.84
C ILE A 100 0.53 9.22 -10.22
N ASP A 101 0.47 10.35 -10.90
CA ASP A 101 -0.13 10.44 -12.25
C ASP A 101 0.63 9.59 -13.28
N LYS A 102 1.97 9.59 -13.22
CA LYS A 102 2.79 8.69 -14.05
C LYS A 102 2.50 7.22 -13.73
N SER A 103 2.33 6.84 -12.47
CA SER A 103 2.04 5.44 -12.14
C SER A 103 0.69 5.01 -12.71
N LEU A 104 -0.34 5.83 -12.59
CA LEU A 104 -1.66 5.56 -13.18
C LEU A 104 -1.63 5.45 -14.70
N LYS A 105 -0.85 6.30 -15.39
CA LYS A 105 -0.75 6.29 -16.86
C LYS A 105 0.01 5.10 -17.44
N ASN A 106 0.88 4.47 -16.65
CA ASN A 106 1.81 3.44 -17.13
C ASN A 106 1.52 2.05 -16.54
N THR A 107 0.42 1.88 -15.81
CA THR A 107 0.08 0.62 -15.14
C THR A 107 -1.40 0.33 -15.25
N ASN A 108 -1.77 -0.95 -15.21
CA ASN A 108 -3.17 -1.37 -15.37
C ASN A 108 -3.79 -1.94 -14.09
N ASN A 109 -2.98 -2.18 -13.06
CA ASN A 109 -3.43 -2.72 -11.78
C ASN A 109 -2.52 -2.23 -10.63
N GLN A 110 -2.93 -2.47 -9.39
CA GLN A 110 -2.24 -1.99 -8.19
C GLN A 110 -0.85 -2.59 -8.00
N GLU A 111 -0.65 -3.88 -8.31
CA GLU A 111 0.67 -4.51 -8.22
C GLU A 111 1.68 -3.83 -9.14
N GLN A 112 1.29 -3.59 -10.40
CA GLN A 112 2.11 -2.82 -11.34
C GLN A 112 2.30 -1.37 -10.87
N GLN A 113 1.26 -0.75 -10.31
CA GLN A 113 1.33 0.62 -9.79
C GLN A 113 2.34 0.74 -8.64
N GLU A 114 2.34 -0.21 -7.71
CA GLU A 114 3.30 -0.31 -6.60
C GLU A 114 4.74 -0.38 -7.12
N GLN A 115 5.03 -1.33 -8.01
CA GLN A 115 6.37 -1.51 -8.57
C GLN A 115 6.83 -0.26 -9.35
N PHE A 116 5.92 0.37 -10.09
CA PHE A 116 6.21 1.62 -10.80
C PHE A 116 6.51 2.76 -9.81
N LEU A 117 5.72 2.92 -8.75
CA LEU A 117 5.93 3.92 -7.72
C LEU A 117 7.29 3.75 -7.04
N ILE A 118 7.63 2.53 -6.62
CA ILE A 118 8.95 2.23 -6.03
C ILE A 118 10.06 2.65 -6.98
N LYS A 119 9.97 2.26 -8.27
CA LYS A 119 10.97 2.61 -9.29
C LYS A 119 11.11 4.11 -9.52
N GLU A 120 10.00 4.86 -9.61
CA GLU A 120 10.05 6.31 -9.80
C GLU A 120 10.57 7.03 -8.55
N ILE A 121 10.15 6.61 -7.35
CA ILE A 121 10.62 7.18 -6.08
C ILE A 121 12.11 6.89 -5.90
N SER A 122 12.63 5.74 -6.33
CA SER A 122 14.06 5.38 -6.31
C SER A 122 14.98 6.38 -7.05
N LYS A 123 14.42 7.17 -7.99
CA LYS A 123 15.14 8.23 -8.70
C LYS A 123 15.34 9.50 -7.87
N LEU A 124 14.54 9.70 -6.82
CA LEU A 124 14.64 10.86 -5.93
C LEU A 124 15.88 10.78 -5.03
N THR A 125 16.27 11.92 -4.44
CA THR A 125 17.25 11.89 -3.34
C THR A 125 16.64 11.25 -2.08
N PRO A 126 17.44 10.68 -1.17
CA PRO A 126 16.92 10.11 0.08
C PRO A 126 16.05 11.08 0.89
N LYS A 127 16.43 12.36 0.97
CA LYS A 127 15.63 13.41 1.61
C LYS A 127 14.25 13.55 0.95
N GLN A 128 14.19 13.53 -0.38
CA GLN A 128 12.93 13.60 -1.12
C GLN A 128 12.08 12.33 -0.99
N MET A 129 12.68 11.15 -0.83
CA MET A 129 11.93 9.91 -0.53
C MET A 129 11.25 9.98 0.84
N ILE A 130 11.97 10.48 1.86
CA ILE A 130 11.38 10.80 3.17
C ILE A 130 10.25 11.80 2.97
N GLY A 131 10.50 12.87 2.21
CA GLY A 131 9.47 13.86 1.90
C GLY A 131 8.24 13.30 1.20
N PHE A 132 8.37 12.27 0.35
CA PHE A 132 7.23 11.59 -0.28
C PHE A 132 6.38 10.91 0.79
N ARG A 133 7.02 10.19 1.73
CA ARG A 133 6.32 9.56 2.86
C ARG A 133 5.59 10.58 3.72
N LEU A 134 6.25 11.69 4.09
CA LEU A 134 5.65 12.76 4.89
C LEU A 134 4.46 13.41 4.17
N ARG A 135 4.55 13.58 2.84
CA ARG A 135 3.43 14.09 2.05
C ARG A 135 2.25 13.11 2.09
N THR A 136 2.49 11.81 1.93
CA THR A 136 1.45 10.77 2.09
C THR A 136 0.80 10.83 3.47
N ASP A 137 1.59 10.90 4.54
CA ASP A 137 1.08 11.02 5.93
C ASP A 137 0.17 12.25 6.10
N LYS A 138 0.56 13.40 5.53
CA LYS A 138 -0.26 14.61 5.56
C LYS A 138 -1.59 14.44 4.81
N LEU A 139 -1.59 13.77 3.66
CA LEU A 139 -2.79 13.54 2.86
C LEU A 139 -3.76 12.56 3.55
N LEU A 140 -3.22 11.54 4.21
CA LEU A 140 -3.98 10.61 5.05
C LEU A 140 -4.59 11.32 6.25
N TYR A 141 -3.81 12.16 6.94
CA TYR A 141 -4.26 12.99 8.05
C TYR A 141 -5.44 13.88 7.66
N ASP A 142 -5.35 14.51 6.50
CA ASP A 142 -6.37 15.43 5.97
C ASP A 142 -7.68 14.76 5.58
N THR A 143 -7.68 13.44 5.44
CA THR A 143 -8.86 12.65 5.08
C THR A 143 -9.33 11.74 6.22
N TYR A 144 -8.72 11.86 7.41
CA TYR A 144 -9.14 11.15 8.61
C TYR A 144 -10.35 11.85 9.27
N ASN A 145 -11.55 11.59 8.75
CA ASN A 145 -12.81 12.15 9.25
C ASN A 145 -13.98 11.18 9.06
N ALA A 146 -15.10 11.45 9.74
CA ALA A 146 -16.28 10.59 9.75
C ALA A 146 -16.89 10.38 8.37
N GLU A 147 -16.91 11.41 7.53
CA GLU A 147 -17.51 11.38 6.21
C GLU A 147 -16.72 10.49 5.24
N MET A 148 -15.39 10.58 5.24
CA MET A 148 -14.52 9.70 4.45
C MET A 148 -14.65 8.24 4.93
N TRP A 149 -14.78 8.03 6.24
CA TRP A 149 -15.10 6.72 6.82
C TRP A 149 -16.42 6.16 6.28
N CYS A 150 -17.45 6.99 6.12
CA CYS A 150 -18.73 6.58 5.56
C CYS A 150 -18.57 6.02 4.15
N ALA A 151 -17.81 6.71 3.28
CA ALA A 151 -17.56 6.23 1.93
C ALA A 151 -16.75 4.91 1.92
N GLY A 152 -15.71 4.80 2.76
CA GLY A 152 -14.94 3.56 2.88
C GLY A 152 -15.81 2.40 3.34
N TYR A 153 -16.67 2.62 4.33
CA TYR A 153 -17.61 1.62 4.83
C TYR A 153 -18.61 1.17 3.75
N ILE A 154 -19.24 2.09 3.02
CA ILE A 154 -20.17 1.75 1.94
C ILE A 154 -19.46 0.99 0.82
N MET A 155 -18.32 1.49 0.35
CA MET A 155 -17.63 0.94 -0.83
C MET A 155 -17.04 -0.45 -0.58
N ASN A 156 -16.64 -0.75 0.66
CA ASN A 156 -16.06 -2.05 1.02
C ASN A 156 -17.04 -3.00 1.73
N GLY A 157 -18.30 -2.59 1.94
CA GLY A 157 -19.30 -3.38 2.66
C GLY A 157 -18.98 -3.57 4.16
N GLY A 158 -18.32 -2.57 4.75
CA GLY A 158 -17.72 -2.60 6.08
C GLY A 158 -16.32 -1.98 6.09
N CYS A 159 -15.82 -1.57 7.25
CA CYS A 159 -14.46 -1.03 7.35
C CYS A 159 -13.90 -1.19 8.77
N SER A 160 -12.69 -1.74 8.90
CA SER A 160 -11.91 -1.70 10.15
C SER A 160 -10.99 -0.47 10.16
N ASP A 161 -10.31 -0.20 11.28
CA ASP A 161 -9.33 0.89 11.34
C ASP A 161 -8.23 0.71 10.28
N ASP A 162 -7.67 -0.50 10.16
CA ASP A 162 -6.65 -0.82 9.15
C ASP A 162 -7.22 -0.73 7.72
N GLY A 163 -8.42 -1.28 7.50
CA GLY A 163 -9.10 -1.19 6.20
C GLY A 163 -9.35 0.26 5.79
N PHE A 164 -9.61 1.15 6.75
CA PHE A 164 -9.80 2.56 6.50
C PHE A 164 -8.49 3.29 6.14
N GLU A 165 -7.36 2.90 6.72
CA GLU A 165 -6.03 3.33 6.24
C GLU A 165 -5.84 2.88 4.79
N TYR A 166 -6.11 1.61 4.48
CA TYR A 166 -5.88 1.06 3.14
C TYR A 166 -6.80 1.68 2.10
N PHE A 167 -8.04 2.01 2.48
CA PHE A 167 -8.97 2.75 1.65
C PHE A 167 -8.47 4.16 1.33
N ARG A 168 -7.98 4.93 2.32
CA ARG A 168 -7.43 6.27 2.03
C ARG A 168 -6.14 6.22 1.22
N ASN A 169 -5.29 5.22 1.43
CA ASN A 169 -4.14 4.95 0.55
C ASN A 169 -4.59 4.72 -0.89
N TRP A 170 -5.65 3.93 -1.09
CA TRP A 170 -6.28 3.75 -2.39
C TRP A 170 -6.78 5.08 -2.97
N VAL A 171 -7.50 5.90 -2.19
CA VAL A 171 -7.98 7.23 -2.65
C VAL A 171 -6.82 8.11 -3.14
N ILE A 172 -5.70 8.15 -2.41
CA ILE A 172 -4.50 8.91 -2.81
C ILE A 172 -3.91 8.34 -4.10
N SER A 173 -3.84 7.01 -4.24
CA SER A 173 -3.28 6.38 -5.44
C SER A 173 -4.08 6.64 -6.72
N ARG A 174 -5.35 7.08 -6.60
CA ARG A 174 -6.19 7.51 -7.73
C ARG A 174 -5.88 8.91 -8.26
N GLY A 175 -4.86 9.59 -7.71
CA GLY A 175 -4.33 10.85 -8.20
C GLY A 175 -5.01 12.11 -7.64
N LYS A 176 -4.42 13.27 -7.94
CA LYS A 176 -4.73 14.57 -7.33
C LYS A 176 -6.21 14.94 -7.42
N ASP A 177 -6.80 14.83 -8.62
CA ASP A 177 -8.18 15.25 -8.86
C ASP A 177 -9.18 14.39 -8.07
N THR A 178 -9.00 13.06 -8.10
CA THR A 178 -9.82 12.14 -7.31
C THR A 178 -9.69 12.43 -5.81
N TYR A 179 -8.46 12.58 -5.31
CA TYR A 179 -8.22 12.87 -3.91
C TYR A 179 -8.88 14.19 -3.47
N LEU A 180 -8.70 15.28 -4.22
CA LEU A 180 -9.26 16.59 -3.86
C LEU A 180 -10.79 16.60 -3.91
N LYS A 181 -11.39 15.96 -4.92
CA LYS A 181 -12.85 15.82 -5.02
C LYS A 181 -13.42 14.98 -3.88
N ALA A 182 -12.77 13.87 -3.52
CA ALA A 182 -13.17 13.02 -2.41
C ALA A 182 -12.99 13.71 -1.05
N LYS A 183 -11.90 14.46 -0.86
CA LYS A 183 -11.66 15.27 0.35
C LYS A 183 -12.74 16.35 0.53
N GLN A 184 -13.21 16.96 -0.55
CA GLN A 184 -14.30 17.93 -0.50
C GLN A 184 -15.66 17.27 -0.22
N ASN A 185 -15.94 16.15 -0.88
CA ASN A 185 -17.14 15.36 -0.67
C ASN A 185 -16.84 13.90 -1.06
N PRO A 186 -16.83 12.95 -0.10
CA PRO A 186 -16.42 11.57 -0.35
C PRO A 186 -17.40 10.81 -1.25
N ASP A 187 -18.65 11.27 -1.40
CA ASP A 187 -19.60 10.74 -2.38
C ASP A 187 -19.13 10.89 -3.83
N ASN A 188 -18.15 11.77 -4.10
CA ASN A 188 -17.52 11.88 -5.42
C ASN A 188 -16.72 10.64 -5.82
N LEU A 189 -16.40 9.74 -4.89
CA LEU A 189 -15.75 8.46 -5.21
C LEU A 189 -16.63 7.52 -6.05
N ILE A 190 -17.92 7.83 -6.25
CA ILE A 190 -18.78 7.11 -7.19
C ILE A 190 -18.16 7.01 -8.60
N THR A 191 -17.35 8.00 -9.01
CA THR A 191 -16.69 7.98 -10.32
C THR A 191 -15.56 6.95 -10.42
N GLN A 192 -15.14 6.37 -9.30
CA GLN A 192 -14.09 5.35 -9.24
C GLN A 192 -14.67 3.93 -9.03
N VAL A 193 -15.98 3.80 -8.83
CA VAL A 193 -16.64 2.51 -8.63
C VAL A 193 -16.56 1.66 -9.89
N ARG A 194 -16.16 0.40 -9.72
CA ARG A 194 -16.04 -0.60 -10.78
C ARG A 194 -16.68 -1.91 -10.32
N GLU A 195 -17.31 -2.62 -11.25
CA GLU A 195 -18.05 -3.86 -10.94
C GLU A 195 -17.12 -5.07 -10.71
N ASP A 196 -15.88 -4.99 -11.19
CA ASP A 196 -14.87 -6.04 -11.07
C ASP A 196 -13.92 -5.88 -9.87
N VAL A 197 -14.23 -4.95 -8.97
CA VAL A 197 -13.43 -4.64 -7.77
C VAL A 197 -14.21 -5.05 -6.53
N GLU A 198 -13.64 -5.97 -5.74
CA GLU A 198 -14.25 -6.44 -4.49
C GLU A 198 -14.00 -5.46 -3.33
N TYR A 199 -12.78 -4.93 -3.22
CA TYR A 199 -12.39 -3.97 -2.18
C TYR A 199 -11.60 -2.81 -2.77
N TYR A 200 -11.85 -1.60 -2.27
CA TYR A 200 -11.20 -0.36 -2.67
C TYR A 200 -10.04 -0.03 -1.72
N GLU A 201 -9.09 -0.94 -1.60
CA GLU A 201 -7.98 -0.85 -0.64
C GLU A 201 -6.64 -0.94 -1.36
N PHE A 202 -5.61 -0.28 -0.82
CA PHE A 202 -4.25 -0.35 -1.36
C PHE A 202 -3.20 -0.27 -0.25
N GLU A 203 -3.12 -1.33 0.56
CA GLU A 203 -2.15 -1.42 1.67
C GLU A 203 -0.70 -1.14 1.21
N SER A 204 -0.26 -1.75 0.11
CA SER A 204 1.15 -1.67 -0.30
C SER A 204 1.59 -0.26 -0.70
N PHE A 205 0.66 0.64 -1.03
CA PHE A 205 0.95 2.06 -1.27
C PHE A 205 1.60 2.74 -0.05
N TRP A 206 1.29 2.30 1.17
CA TRP A 206 1.92 2.81 2.40
C TRP A 206 3.44 2.62 2.42
N TYR A 207 3.90 1.56 1.78
CA TYR A 207 5.27 1.08 1.87
C TYR A 207 6.15 1.49 0.69
N VAL A 208 5.62 2.06 -0.40
CA VAL A 208 6.39 2.34 -1.64
C VAL A 208 7.61 3.23 -1.40
N ALA A 209 7.50 4.25 -0.55
CA ALA A 209 8.62 5.13 -0.21
C ALA A 209 9.62 4.47 0.75
N LEU A 210 9.13 3.64 1.67
CA LEU A 210 9.96 2.89 2.61
C LEU A 210 10.83 1.90 1.85
N GLU A 211 10.23 1.19 0.90
CA GLU A 211 10.92 0.21 0.08
C GLU A 211 11.94 0.88 -0.86
N ALA A 212 11.56 1.95 -1.57
CA ALA A 212 12.49 2.70 -2.41
C ALA A 212 13.69 3.26 -1.61
N PHE A 213 13.43 3.78 -0.41
CA PHE A 213 14.48 4.28 0.47
C PHE A 213 15.40 3.15 0.93
N ARG A 214 14.84 2.04 1.44
CA ARG A 214 15.58 0.87 1.89
C ARG A 214 16.44 0.27 0.79
N GLN A 215 15.92 0.16 -0.45
CA GLN A 215 16.69 -0.32 -1.60
C GLN A 215 17.88 0.58 -1.93
N LYS A 216 17.75 1.90 -1.74
CA LYS A 216 18.79 2.88 -2.09
C LYS A 216 19.84 3.07 -1.00
N THR A 217 19.43 3.04 0.27
CA THR A 217 20.29 3.41 1.40
C THR A 217 20.68 2.21 2.27
N GLY A 218 19.90 1.12 2.23
CA GLY A 218 20.01 0.00 3.17
C GLY A 218 19.38 0.27 4.54
N GLU A 219 18.81 1.45 4.76
CA GLU A 219 18.37 1.96 6.07
C GLU A 219 16.84 1.99 6.21
N ASN A 220 16.33 2.15 7.44
CA ASN A 220 14.90 2.35 7.69
C ASN A 220 14.53 3.84 7.59
N LEU A 221 13.58 4.18 6.69
CA LEU A 221 13.15 5.56 6.44
C LEU A 221 12.69 6.29 7.72
N TYR A 222 12.00 5.59 8.63
CA TYR A 222 11.43 6.22 9.83
C TYR A 222 12.49 6.77 10.80
N ASP A 223 13.70 6.22 10.77
CA ASP A 223 14.82 6.71 11.60
C ASP A 223 15.29 8.10 11.18
N TYR A 224 14.90 8.56 9.98
CA TYR A 224 15.27 9.84 9.39
C TYR A 224 14.10 10.83 9.31
N ILE A 225 12.98 10.55 9.96
CA ILE A 225 11.90 11.52 10.13
C ILE A 225 12.19 12.39 11.36
N ASP A 226 12.11 13.71 11.18
CA ASP A 226 12.11 14.67 12.28
C ASP A 226 10.71 14.75 12.90
N ASN A 227 10.47 13.85 13.86
CA ASN A 227 9.19 13.69 14.54
C ASN A 227 8.82 14.87 15.45
N ASP A 228 9.79 15.72 15.82
CA ASP A 228 9.55 16.90 16.66
C ASP A 228 8.88 18.02 15.83
N HIS A 229 9.18 18.07 14.53
CA HIS A 229 8.66 19.09 13.62
C HIS A 229 7.60 18.58 12.63
N PHE A 230 7.37 17.26 12.54
CA PHE A 230 6.32 16.66 11.72
C PHE A 230 5.27 15.92 12.55
N THR A 231 4.10 16.53 12.71
CA THR A 231 3.03 16.01 13.59
C THR A 231 1.82 15.45 12.86
N THR A 232 1.63 15.72 11.56
CA THR A 232 0.46 15.29 10.77
C THR A 232 0.65 13.89 10.19
N LYS A 233 0.51 12.88 11.05
CA LYS A 233 0.74 11.46 10.74
C LYS A 233 -0.16 10.56 11.57
N GLU A 234 -0.11 9.27 11.29
CA GLU A 234 -0.68 8.22 12.12
C GLU A 234 -0.25 8.37 13.59
N GLY A 235 -1.17 8.09 14.52
CA GLY A 235 -0.99 8.28 15.96
C GLY A 235 -1.30 9.71 16.45
N ASN A 236 -1.38 10.69 15.54
CA ASN A 236 -1.70 12.09 15.86
C ASN A 236 -2.98 12.59 15.16
N TYR A 237 -3.75 11.70 14.53
CA TYR A 237 -4.96 12.08 13.82
C TYR A 237 -5.96 12.86 14.69
N PRO A 238 -6.72 13.80 14.09
CA PRO A 238 -7.70 14.57 14.83
C PRO A 238 -8.79 13.65 15.37
N GLN A 239 -9.21 13.91 16.61
CA GLN A 239 -10.36 13.21 17.18
C GLN A 239 -11.64 13.74 16.53
N PHE A 240 -12.52 12.84 16.12
CA PHE A 240 -13.84 13.17 15.62
C PHE A 240 -14.90 12.26 16.23
N LYS A 241 -16.17 12.59 16.03
CA LYS A 241 -17.30 11.72 16.35
C LYS A 241 -17.96 11.31 15.05
N PHE A 242 -18.36 10.05 14.94
CA PHE A 242 -19.12 9.61 13.78
C PHE A 242 -20.43 10.41 13.65
N THR A 243 -20.66 10.92 12.45
CA THR A 243 -21.86 11.67 12.05
C THR A 243 -22.94 10.75 11.44
N TRP A 244 -22.61 9.46 11.28
CA TRP A 244 -23.46 8.38 10.77
C TRP A 244 -23.36 7.15 11.68
N LYS A 245 -24.25 6.18 11.47
CA LYS A 245 -24.31 4.92 12.21
C LYS A 245 -24.61 3.77 11.27
N GLU A 246 -23.98 2.63 11.51
CA GLU A 246 -24.19 1.40 10.74
C GLU A 246 -25.65 0.93 10.83
N GLU A 247 -26.24 0.98 12.02
CA GLU A 247 -27.63 0.57 12.26
C GLU A 247 -28.69 1.54 11.70
N ASP A 248 -28.28 2.68 11.16
CA ASP A 248 -29.15 3.68 10.52
C ASP A 248 -28.65 3.96 9.08
N PRO A 249 -29.02 3.12 8.09
CA PRO A 249 -28.56 3.28 6.71
C PRO A 249 -28.89 4.64 6.09
N GLU A 250 -30.01 5.26 6.49
CA GLU A 250 -30.38 6.60 6.03
C GLU A 250 -29.41 7.68 6.54
N SER A 251 -28.68 7.44 7.63
CA SER A 251 -27.59 8.33 8.08
C SER A 251 -26.39 8.29 7.13
N MET A 252 -26.03 7.13 6.60
CA MET A 252 -24.97 6.97 5.60
C MET A 252 -25.36 7.59 4.27
N LYS A 253 -26.60 7.35 3.83
CA LYS A 253 -27.18 7.94 2.61
C LYS A 253 -27.19 9.47 2.62
N LYS A 254 -27.34 10.12 3.78
CA LYS A 254 -27.25 11.59 3.90
C LYS A 254 -25.85 12.12 3.58
N ILE A 255 -24.81 11.34 3.87
CA ILE A 255 -23.41 11.72 3.63
C ILE A 255 -23.02 11.35 2.19
N CYS A 256 -23.29 10.11 1.79
CA CYS A 256 -22.86 9.54 0.53
C CYS A 256 -24.05 8.98 -0.29
N PRO A 257 -24.98 9.82 -0.77
CA PRO A 257 -26.21 9.37 -1.40
C PRO A 257 -25.99 8.53 -2.67
N ARG A 258 -25.03 8.89 -3.52
CA ARG A 258 -24.79 8.18 -4.80
C ARG A 258 -24.06 6.87 -4.57
N LEU A 259 -23.07 6.84 -3.67
CA LEU A 259 -22.42 5.60 -3.28
C LEU A 259 -23.44 4.66 -2.63
N PHE A 260 -24.24 5.16 -1.68
CA PHE A 260 -25.25 4.37 -1.00
C PHE A 260 -26.24 3.71 -1.99
N GLU A 261 -26.78 4.48 -2.94
CA GLU A 261 -27.66 3.95 -3.99
C GLU A 261 -26.99 2.89 -4.87
N LYS A 262 -25.70 3.06 -5.19
CA LYS A 262 -24.94 2.09 -6.00
C LYS A 262 -24.69 0.76 -5.29
N PHE A 263 -24.53 0.76 -3.96
CA PHE A 263 -24.15 -0.43 -3.19
C PHE A 263 -25.32 -1.11 -2.44
N GLU A 264 -26.44 -0.42 -2.18
CA GLU A 264 -27.63 -1.04 -1.56
C GLU A 264 -28.37 -2.07 -2.44
N HIS A 265 -28.14 -2.03 -3.76
CA HIS A 265 -28.86 -2.86 -4.72
C HIS A 265 -28.09 -4.09 -5.22
N ASN A 266 -26.89 -4.36 -4.70
CA ASN A 266 -26.04 -5.51 -5.06
C ASN A 266 -25.94 -6.53 -3.92
#